data_AF-A0A2G9GM76-F1
#
_entry.id   AF-A0A2G9GM76-F1
#
_cell.length_a   1.000
_cell.length_b   1.000
_cell.length_c   1.000
_cell.angle_alpha   90.00
_cell.angle_beta   90.00
_cell.angle_gamma   90.00
#
_symmetry.space_group_name_H-M   'P 1'
#
loop_
_entity.id
_entity.type
_entity.pdbx_description
1 polymer ?
#
loop_
_entity_poly.entity_id
_entity_poly.type
_entity_poly.pdbx_seq_one_letter_code
_entity_poly.pdbx_strand_id
1 'polypeptide(L)'
;MGSMVQGAALGAAFELLFVSVADATRNIAHFNTDLNRLESTLSSIKLVVDDIENFNKILKGQQHETQSLIFRLLEAKKLIQKCSKIKWNVFKRLYYSKKLR
;
A
#
# COMPACT_ATOMS: atom_id res chain seq x y z
N MET A 1 8.38 -13.90 -18.79
CA MET A 1 7.08 -13.70 -18.08
C MET A 1 6.82 -12.20 -18.00
N GLY A 2 5.68 -11.76 -18.53
CA GLY A 2 5.08 -10.44 -18.28
C GLY A 2 5.83 -9.22 -18.83
N SER A 3 5.60 -8.90 -20.11
CA SER A 3 5.72 -7.52 -20.60
C SER A 3 4.75 -6.67 -19.80
N MET A 4 5.24 -6.01 -18.75
CA MET A 4 4.46 -4.99 -18.06
C MET A 4 4.35 -3.83 -19.02
N VAL A 5 3.16 -3.69 -19.61
CA VAL A 5 2.74 -2.54 -20.42
C VAL A 5 3.26 -1.28 -19.72
N GLN A 6 4.32 -0.69 -20.27
CA GLN A 6 5.03 0.44 -19.66
C GLN A 6 4.07 1.59 -19.33
N GLY A 7 2.95 1.69 -20.05
CA GLY A 7 1.93 2.73 -19.86
C GLY A 7 1.05 2.64 -18.60
N ALA A 8 1.05 1.54 -17.83
CA ALA A 8 0.11 1.35 -16.71
C ALA A 8 0.74 0.91 -15.38
N ALA A 9 2.06 1.08 -15.22
CA ALA A 9 2.80 0.63 -14.03
C ALA A 9 2.29 1.30 -12.74
N LEU A 10 1.86 2.56 -12.84
CA LEU A 10 1.35 3.32 -11.71
C LEU A 10 -0.01 2.79 -11.22
N GLY A 11 -1.01 2.70 -12.10
CA GLY A 11 -2.32 2.12 -11.75
C GLY A 11 -2.20 0.70 -11.19
N ALA A 12 -1.32 -0.13 -11.77
CA ALA A 12 -1.06 -1.47 -11.27
C ALA A 12 -0.47 -1.46 -9.83
N ALA A 13 0.54 -0.64 -9.56
CA ALA A 13 1.12 -0.52 -8.22
C ALA A 13 0.10 0.01 -7.19
N PHE A 14 -0.74 0.96 -7.62
CA PHE A 14 -1.79 1.53 -6.79
C PHE A 14 -2.86 0.48 -6.43
N GLU A 15 -3.36 -0.27 -7.42
CA GLU A 15 -4.38 -1.31 -7.19
C GLU A 15 -3.82 -2.43 -6.29
N LEU A 16 -2.56 -2.82 -6.48
CA LEU A 16 -1.90 -3.79 -5.61
C LEU A 16 -1.83 -3.33 -4.15
N LEU A 17 -1.60 -2.03 -3.91
CA LEU A 17 -1.65 -1.45 -2.57
C LEU A 17 -3.08 -1.41 -2.05
N PHE A 18 -4.04 -0.93 -2.84
CA PHE A 18 -5.44 -0.79 -2.47
C PHE A 18 -6.04 -2.11 -1.98
N VAL A 19 -5.87 -3.18 -2.77
CA VAL A 19 -6.32 -4.53 -2.40
C VAL A 19 -5.64 -5.01 -1.12
N SER A 20 -4.34 -4.74 -0.96
CA SER A 20 -3.59 -5.15 0.24
C SER A 20 -4.09 -4.42 1.49
N VAL A 21 -4.43 -3.13 1.39
CA VAL A 21 -5.02 -2.36 2.49
C VAL A 21 -6.41 -2.90 2.83
N ALA A 22 -7.28 -3.07 1.84
CA ALA A 22 -8.64 -3.54 2.05
C ALA A 22 -8.69 -4.95 2.70
N ASP A 23 -7.79 -5.85 2.29
CA ASP A 23 -7.63 -7.16 2.94
C ASP A 23 -7.11 -7.02 4.38
N ALA A 24 -6.13 -6.15 4.60
CA ALA A 24 -5.58 -5.87 5.92
C ALA A 24 -6.60 -5.25 6.88
N THR A 25 -7.47 -4.34 6.41
CA THR A 25 -8.56 -3.75 7.20
C THR A 25 -9.49 -4.84 7.76
N ARG A 26 -9.81 -5.85 6.95
CA ARG A 26 -10.69 -6.95 7.37
C ARG A 26 -10.04 -7.92 8.34
N ASN A 27 -8.72 -8.12 8.24
CA ASN A 27 -8.01 -9.19 8.94
C ASN A 27 -7.15 -8.72 10.12
N ILE A 28 -6.79 -7.43 10.21
CA ILE A 28 -5.82 -6.92 11.20
C ILE A 28 -6.48 -5.92 12.17
N ALA A 29 -7.08 -6.44 13.24
CA ALA A 29 -7.76 -5.63 14.25
C ALA A 29 -6.87 -4.54 14.89
N HIS A 30 -5.57 -4.81 15.05
CA HIS A 30 -4.65 -3.93 15.77
C HIS A 30 -4.26 -2.64 15.03
N PHE A 31 -4.38 -2.63 13.70
CA PHE A 31 -4.09 -1.47 12.87
C PHE A 31 -5.34 -0.93 12.18
N ASN A 32 -6.53 -1.39 12.61
CA ASN A 32 -7.77 -1.17 11.87
C ASN A 32 -8.06 0.33 11.63
N THR A 33 -7.87 1.20 12.63
CA THR A 33 -8.08 2.64 12.47
C THR A 33 -7.15 3.25 11.42
N ASP A 34 -5.85 2.92 11.49
CA ASP A 34 -4.85 3.43 10.53
C ASP A 34 -5.08 2.88 9.13
N LEU A 35 -5.47 1.60 9.01
CA LEU A 35 -5.76 0.94 7.74
C LEU A 35 -7.04 1.48 7.10
N ASN A 36 -8.11 1.72 7.86
CA ASN A 36 -9.32 2.38 7.36
C ASN A 36 -9.03 3.79 6.86
N ARG A 37 -8.21 4.57 7.59
CA ARG A 37 -7.82 5.90 7.15
C ARG A 37 -7.01 5.83 5.85
N LEU A 38 -6.11 4.87 5.74
CA LEU A 38 -5.34 4.64 4.52
C LEU A 38 -6.23 4.21 3.35
N GLU A 39 -7.19 3.31 3.58
CA GLU A 39 -8.15 2.86 2.57
C GLU A 39 -9.02 4.00 2.04
N SER A 40 -9.52 4.85 2.95
CA SER A 40 -10.26 6.06 2.58
C SER A 40 -9.41 7.05 1.80
N THR A 41 -8.13 7.22 2.18
CA THR A 41 -7.20 8.10 1.47
C THR A 41 -6.90 7.56 0.07
N LEU A 42 -6.66 6.26 -0.07
CA LEU A 42 -6.47 5.65 -1.39
C LEU A 42 -7.74 5.82 -2.24
N SER A 43 -8.92 5.57 -1.66
CA SER A 43 -10.19 5.76 -2.37
C SER A 43 -10.35 7.19 -2.91
N SER A 44 -9.97 8.21 -2.15
CA SER A 44 -10.09 9.61 -2.59
C SER A 44 -9.08 10.01 -3.66
N ILE A 45 -7.89 9.41 -3.68
CA ILE A 45 -6.86 9.73 -4.68
C ILE A 45 -6.92 8.85 -5.93
N LYS A 46 -7.83 7.86 -6.00
CA LYS A 46 -7.92 6.93 -7.14
C LYS A 46 -8.06 7.67 -8.48
N LEU A 47 -8.96 8.64 -8.55
CA LEU A 47 -9.16 9.46 -9.77
C LEU A 47 -7.89 10.24 -10.15
N VAL A 48 -7.15 10.74 -9.16
CA VAL A 48 -5.89 11.47 -9.40
C VAL A 48 -4.82 10.54 -10.00
N VAL A 49 -4.78 9.28 -9.57
CA VAL A 49 -3.85 8.29 -10.13
C VAL A 49 -4.19 7.98 -11.60
N ASP A 50 -5.48 7.83 -11.90
CA ASP A 50 -5.96 7.62 -13.28
C ASP A 50 -5.62 8.83 -14.18
N ASP A 51 -5.81 10.05 -13.67
CA ASP A 51 -5.43 11.28 -14.37
C ASP A 51 -3.92 11.33 -14.66
N ILE A 52 -3.07 11.03 -13.67
CA ILE A 52 -1.61 10.99 -13.85
C ILE A 52 -1.22 9.98 -14.93
N GLU A 53 -1.84 8.79 -14.92
CA GLU A 53 -1.56 7.77 -15.92
C GLU A 53 -1.99 8.21 -17.33
N ASN A 54 -3.13 8.90 -17.44
CA ASN A 54 -3.61 9.47 -18.69
C ASN A 54 -2.68 10.59 -19.20
N PHE A 55 -2.26 11.51 -18.34
CA PHE A 55 -1.28 12.55 -18.69
C PHE A 55 0.05 11.95 -19.15
N ASN A 56 0.54 10.91 -18.49
CA ASN A 56 1.77 10.22 -18.89
C ASN A 56 1.69 9.57 -20.29
N LYS A 57 0.51 9.06 -20.67
CA LYS A 57 0.24 8.53 -22.01
C LYS A 57 0.27 9.65 -23.07
N ILE A 58 -0.36 10.79 -22.76
CA ILE A 58 -0.41 11.97 -23.65
C ILE A 58 0.98 12.58 -23.84
N LEU A 59 1.75 12.72 -22.76
CA LEU A 59 3.07 13.35 -22.75
C LEU A 59 4.21 12.44 -23.24
N LYS A 60 3.89 11.29 -23.86
CA LYS A 60 4.86 10.32 -24.43
C LYS A 60 6.01 9.93 -23.48
N GLY A 61 5.69 9.58 -22.24
CA GLY A 61 6.62 8.79 -21.43
C GLY A 61 7.46 9.54 -20.39
N GLN A 62 6.95 10.62 -19.80
CA GLN A 62 7.45 11.16 -18.52
C GLN A 62 7.26 10.19 -17.32
N GLN A 63 7.17 8.87 -17.58
CA GLN A 63 7.02 7.80 -16.60
C GLN A 63 8.11 7.82 -15.53
N HIS A 64 9.30 8.36 -15.85
CA HIS A 64 10.38 8.56 -14.87
C HIS A 64 9.93 9.38 -13.67
N GLU A 65 9.06 10.39 -13.85
CA GLU A 65 8.55 11.22 -12.76
C GLU A 65 7.64 10.41 -11.81
N THR A 66 6.97 9.40 -12.33
CA THR A 66 6.11 8.50 -11.53
C THR A 66 6.83 7.29 -10.94
N GLN A 67 8.09 7.02 -11.29
CA GLN A 67 8.86 5.88 -10.77
C GLN A 67 9.01 5.93 -9.24
N SER A 68 9.31 7.12 -8.70
CA SER A 68 9.40 7.31 -7.24
C SER A 68 8.06 7.01 -6.56
N LEU A 69 6.95 7.39 -7.19
CA LEU A 69 5.61 7.15 -6.65
C LEU A 69 5.25 5.65 -6.71
N ILE A 70 5.55 4.97 -7.82
CA ILE A 70 5.42 3.51 -7.95
C ILE A 70 6.21 2.79 -6.86
N PHE A 71 7.47 3.17 -6.65
CA PHE A 71 8.32 2.57 -5.62
C PHE A 71 7.72 2.73 -4.22
N ARG A 72 7.22 3.93 -3.89
CA ARG A 72 6.55 4.20 -2.60
C ARG A 72 5.29 3.36 -2.41
N LEU A 73 4.49 3.15 -3.45
CA LEU A 73 3.30 2.30 -3.39
C LEU A 73 3.67 0.84 -3.09
N LEU A 74 4.73 0.33 -3.74
CA LEU A 74 5.22 -1.02 -3.51
C LEU A 74 5.84 -1.21 -2.11
N GLU A 75 6.56 -0.20 -1.60
CA GLU A 75 7.08 -0.23 -0.22
C GLU A 75 5.94 -0.18 0.81
N ALA A 76 4.92 0.65 0.60
CA ALA A 76 3.73 0.67 1.46
C ALA A 76 3.05 -0.71 1.50
N LYS A 77 2.93 -1.39 0.35
CA LYS A 77 2.38 -2.75 0.29
C LYS A 77 3.21 -3.72 1.12
N LYS A 78 4.55 -3.69 1.01
CA LYS A 78 5.44 -4.55 1.81
C LYS A 78 5.28 -4.30 3.31
N LEU A 79 5.11 -3.04 3.72
CA LEU A 79 4.87 -2.68 5.12
C LEU A 79 3.56 -3.27 5.63
N ILE A 80 2.47 -3.17 4.88
CA ILE A 80 1.18 -3.78 5.24
C ILE A 80 1.30 -5.30 5.40
N GLN A 81 2.01 -5.96 4.48
CA GLN A 81 2.28 -7.40 4.57
C GLN A 81 3.16 -7.78 5.78
N LYS A 82 4.02 -6.88 6.26
CA LYS A 82 4.77 -7.10 7.50
C LYS A 82 3.83 -6.94 8.70
N CYS A 83 2.99 -5.90 8.71
CA CYS A 83 2.02 -5.66 9.77
C CYS A 83 1.05 -6.84 9.96
N SER A 84 0.61 -7.49 8.86
CA SER A 84 -0.28 -8.66 8.93
C SER A 84 0.36 -9.90 9.56
N LYS A 85 1.68 -9.99 9.55
CA LYS A 85 2.44 -11.12 10.13
C LYS A 85 2.82 -10.92 11.60
N ILE A 86 2.55 -9.74 12.17
CA ILE A 86 2.91 -9.44 13.57
C ILE A 86 2.05 -10.28 14.51
N LYS A 87 2.71 -11.16 15.26
CA LYS A 87 2.10 -11.97 16.33
C LYS A 87 1.97 -11.15 17.61
N TRP A 88 0.85 -10.45 17.76
CA TRP A 88 0.58 -9.58 18.93
C TRP A 88 0.57 -10.31 20.28
N ASN A 89 0.29 -11.61 20.30
CA ASN A 89 0.40 -12.44 21.51
C ASN A 89 1.84 -12.52 22.04
N VAL A 90 2.83 -12.63 21.16
CA VAL A 90 4.26 -12.63 21.53
C VAL A 90 4.67 -11.27 22.07
N PHE A 91 4.19 -10.19 21.44
CA PHE A 91 4.51 -8.82 21.87
C PHE A 91 3.91 -8.51 23.25
N LYS A 92 2.64 -8.87 23.47
CA LYS A 92 1.99 -8.78 24.78
C LYS A 92 2.75 -9.59 25.83
N ARG A 93 3.14 -10.84 25.52
CA ARG A 93 3.91 -11.68 26.44
C ARG A 93 5.20 -10.98 26.87
N LEU A 94 6.00 -10.49 25.93
CA LEU A 94 7.25 -9.76 26.23
C LEU A 94 7.00 -8.49 27.05
N TYR A 95 5.98 -7.71 26.71
CA TYR A 95 5.63 -6.48 27.42
C TYR A 95 5.27 -6.76 28.89
N TYR A 96 4.39 -7.73 29.15
CA TYR A 96 4.01 -8.07 30.52
C TYR A 96 5.12 -8.78 31.29
N SER A 97 5.94 -9.62 30.65
CA SER A 97 7.12 -10.22 31.29
C SER A 97 8.10 -9.16 31.80
N LYS A 98 8.29 -8.04 31.09
CA LYS A 98 9.14 -6.93 31.56
C LYS A 98 8.55 -6.18 32.75
N LYS A 99 7.22 -6.13 32.89
CA LYS A 99 6.54 -5.43 33.99
C LYS A 99 6.49 -6.25 35.28
N LEU A 100 6.69 -7.57 35.17
CA LEU A 100 6.78 -8.50 36.30
C LEU A 100 8.20 -8.63 36.87
N ARG A 101 9.17 -7.91 36.30
CA ARG A 101 10.56 -7.85 36.77
C ARG A 101 10.81 -6.51 37.44
#